data_AF-H5S928-F1
#
_entry.id   AF-H5S928-F1
#
_cell.length_a   1.000
_cell.length_b   1.000
_cell.length_c   1.000
_cell.angle_alpha   90.00
_cell.angle_beta   90.00
_cell.angle_gamma   90.00
#
_symmetry.space_group_name_H-M   'P 1'
#
loop_
_entity.id
_entity.type
_entity.pdbx_description
1 polymer ?
#
loop_
_entity_poly.entity_id
_entity_poly.type
_entity_poly.pdbx_seq_one_letter_code
_entity_poly.pdbx_strand_id
1 'polypeptide(L)' 'MGFERKMYDVSSMNLKCAQCSKAITELPFQPDGSRPVYCQECNRGRARSGGFRSGGYNRGGYRGR' A
#
# COMPACT_ATOMS: atom_id res chain seq x y z
N MET A 1 -20.32 -14.76 0.29
CA MET A 1 -19.00 -15.39 0.22
C MET A 1 -17.93 -14.36 0.57
N GLY A 2 -17.12 -14.60 1.60
CA GLY A 2 -16.02 -13.72 1.98
C GLY A 2 -14.82 -13.93 1.06
N PHE A 3 -14.26 -12.85 0.53
CA PHE A 3 -12.99 -12.89 -0.19
C PHE A 3 -11.88 -13.04 0.85
N GLU A 4 -11.42 -14.27 1.04
CA GLU A 4 -10.33 -14.59 1.96
C GLU A 4 -9.08 -13.84 1.49
N ARG A 5 -8.53 -12.97 2.34
CA ARG A 5 -7.28 -12.26 2.06
C ARG A 5 -6.14 -13.26 2.18
N LYS A 6 -5.89 -14.03 1.12
CA LYS A 6 -4.75 -14.94 1.04
C LYS A 6 -3.46 -14.12 1.02
N MET A 7 -2.72 -14.20 2.12
CA MET A 7 -1.32 -13.82 2.14
C MET A 7 -0.51 -15.00 1.60
N TYR A 8 0.38 -14.71 0.66
CA TYR A 8 1.30 -15.67 0.06
C TYR A 8 2.64 -15.53 0.77
N ASP A 9 3.14 -16.64 1.30
CA ASP A 9 4.52 -16.73 1.76
C ASP A 9 5.42 -16.85 0.52
N VAL A 10 6.32 -15.88 0.37
CA VAL A 10 7.29 -15.77 -0.72
C VAL A 10 8.73 -15.84 -0.20
N SER A 11 8.92 -16.26 1.05
CA SER A 11 10.23 -16.41 1.68
C SER A 11 11.15 -17.32 0.87
N SER A 12 10.60 -18.38 0.28
CA SER A 12 11.32 -19.31 -0.60
C SER A 12 11.70 -18.74 -1.96
N MET A 13 11.11 -17.62 -2.39
CA MET A 13 11.40 -16.97 -3.67
C MET A 13 12.52 -15.92 -3.56
N ASN A 14 13.05 -15.68 -2.35
CA ASN A 14 14.16 -14.79 -2.07
C ASN A 14 14.01 -13.39 -2.72
N LEU A 15 12.77 -12.88 -2.73
CA LEU A 15 12.42 -11.62 -3.37
C LEU A 15 13.04 -10.44 -2.62
N LYS A 16 13.58 -9.48 -3.37
CA LYS A 16 14.18 -8.26 -2.85
C LYS A 16 13.37 -7.06 -3.31
N CYS A 17 13.13 -6.12 -2.40
CA CYS A 17 12.49 -4.85 -2.72
C CYS A 17 13.31 -4.09 -3.75
N ALA A 18 12.71 -3.69 -4.87
CA ALA A 18 13.41 -2.94 -5.91
C ALA A 18 13.87 -1.54 -5.48
N GLN A 19 13.37 -1.01 -4.36
CA GLN A 19 13.73 0.32 -3.84
C GLN A 19 14.76 0.28 -2.71
N CYS A 20 14.64 -0.67 -1.78
CA CYS A 20 15.48 -0.72 -0.57
C CYS A 20 16.26 -2.03 -0.42
N SER A 21 16.16 -2.96 -1.37
CA SER A 21 16.86 -4.25 -1.40
C SER A 21 16.58 -5.19 -0.21
N LYS A 22 15.59 -4.87 0.62
CA LYS A 22 15.16 -5.68 1.77
C LYS A 22 14.49 -6.98 1.30
N ALA A 23 14.70 -8.06 2.04
CA ALA A 23 14.05 -9.35 1.78
C ALA A 23 12.54 -9.26 2.06
N ILE A 24 11.74 -9.89 1.20
CA ILE A 24 10.29 -9.96 1.31
C ILE A 24 9.89 -11.41 1.54
N THR A 25 9.18 -11.65 2.65
CA THR A 25 8.74 -12.98 3.07
C THR A 25 7.25 -13.20 2.83
N GLU A 26 6.44 -12.14 2.84
CA GLU A 26 4.98 -12.25 2.74
C GLU A 26 4.41 -11.15 1.83
N LEU A 27 3.51 -11.53 0.93
CA LEU A 27 2.81 -10.61 0.03
C LEU A 27 1.32 -10.94 -0.07
N PRO A 28 0.44 -9.94 -0.17
CA PRO A 28 -1.00 -10.17 -0.36
C PRO A 28 -1.38 -10.53 -1.81
N PHE A 29 -0.39 -10.62 -2.70
CA PHE A 29 -0.57 -10.98 -4.11
C PHE A 29 0.56 -11.90 -4.55
N GLN A 30 0.28 -12.70 -5.57
CA GLN A 30 1.29 -13.58 -6.15
C GLN A 30 2.23 -12.76 -7.06
N PRO A 31 3.54 -12.78 -6.82
CA PRO A 31 4.50 -12.06 -7.64
C PRO A 31 4.64 -12.74 -9.01
N ASP A 32 4.24 -12.05 -10.07
CA ASP A 32 4.23 -12.57 -11.45
C ASP A 32 5.59 -12.40 -12.16
N GLY A 33 6.55 -11.67 -11.57
CA GLY A 33 7.89 -11.47 -12.12
C GLY A 33 7.97 -10.43 -13.25
N SER A 34 6.84 -10.00 -13.84
CA SER A 34 6.84 -8.95 -14.87
C SER A 34 7.01 -7.54 -14.29
N ARG A 35 6.80 -7.35 -12.98
CA ARG A 35 6.84 -6.05 -12.30
C ARG A 35 7.77 -6.05 -11.09
N PRO A 36 8.47 -4.93 -10.81
CA PRO A 36 9.30 -4.80 -9.62
C PRO A 36 8.45 -4.91 -8.35
N VAL A 37 8.84 -5.80 -7.45
CA VAL A 37 8.19 -6.02 -6.17
C VAL A 37 8.71 -5.02 -5.13
N TYR A 38 7.80 -4.46 -4.34
CA TYR A 38 8.12 -3.51 -3.28
C TYR A 38 7.70 -4.05 -1.92
N CYS A 39 8.49 -3.77 -0.88
CA CYS A 39 8.09 -4.09 0.48
C CYS A 39 6.93 -3.19 0.94
N GLN A 40 6.22 -3.62 1.99
CA GLN A 40 5.09 -2.88 2.55
C GLN A 40 5.44 -1.41 2.88
N GLU A 41 6.66 -1.15 3.34
CA GLU A 41 7.12 0.20 3.70
C GLU A 41 7.25 1.11 2.47
N CYS A 42 7.96 0.64 1.43
CA CYS A 42 8.12 1.38 0.18
C CYS A 42 6.78 1.56 -0.54
N ASN A 43 5.93 0.53 -0.54
CA ASN A 43 4.60 0.61 -1.13
C ASN A 43 3.69 1.61 -0.37
N ARG A 44 3.73 1.59 0.97
CA ARG A 44 2.99 2.54 1.80
C ARG A 44 3.48 3.97 1.59
N GLY A 45 4.78 4.20 1.41
CA GLY A 45 5.34 5.52 1.13
C GLY A 45 4.78 6.14 -0.15
N ARG A 46 4.61 5.33 -1.21
CA ARG A 46 4.04 5.77 -2.51
C ARG A 46 2.54 6.05 -2.45
N ALA A 47 1.79 5.29 -1.65
CA ALA A 47 0.35 5.47 -1.49
C ALA A 47 -0.02 6.81 -0.81
N ARG A 48 0.92 7.48 -0.13
CA ARG A 48 0.65 8.73 0.61
C ARG A 48 0.61 9.98 -0.29
N SER A 49 0.99 9.85 -1.56
CA SER A 49 1.03 10.98 -2.49
C SER A 49 -0.25 11.18 -3.30
N GLY A 50 -1.25 10.28 -3.18
CA GLY A 50 -2.41 10.23 -4.09
C GLY A 50 -3.78 10.13 -3.42
N GLY A 51 -3.94 10.58 -2.18
CA GLY A 51 -5.19 10.44 -1.43
C GLY A 51 -5.68 11.74 -0.82
N PHE A 52 -6.39 12.51 -1.64
CA PHE A 52 -7.36 13.54 -1.28
C PHE A 52 -8.09 13.23 0.04
N ARG A 53 -7.52 13.61 1.19
CA ARG A 53 -8.30 13.91 2.39
C ARG A 53 -8.84 15.33 2.24
N SER A 54 -9.66 15.50 1.20
CA SER A 54 -10.61 16.60 1.06
C SER A 54 -11.73 16.39 2.09
N GLY A 55 -11.37 16.44 3.37
CA GLY A 55 -12.30 16.43 4.51
C GLY A 55 -12.35 17.82 5.13
N GLY A 56 -12.42 18.85 4.28
CA GLY A 56 -12.42 20.26 4.66
C GLY A 56 -13.76 20.92 4.34
N TYR A 57 -14.86 20.43 4.90
CA TYR A 57 -16.14 21.14 4.92
C TYR A 57 -16.66 21.25 6.35
N ASN A 58 -15.93 21.98 7.20
CA ASN A 58 -16.54 22.62 8.37
C ASN A 58 -16.24 24.12 8.29
N ARG A 59 -16.78 24.75 7.24
CA ARG A 59 -16.92 26.20 7.14
C ARG A 59 -18.33 26.57 7.62
N GLY A 60 -18.62 26.27 8.89
CA GLY A 60 -19.81 26.75 9.60
C GLY A 60 -19.65 28.22 9.95
N GLY A 61 -19.69 29.08 8.93
CA GLY A 61 -19.68 30.53 9.08
C GLY A 61 -21.10 31.08 9.00
N TYR A 62 -21.87 30.98 10.08
CA TYR A 62 -23.07 31.79 10.28
C TYR A 62 -22.64 33.15 10.86
N ARG A 63 -22.32 34.06 9.95
CA ARG A 63 -22.45 35.50 10.17
C ARG A 63 -23.93 35.84 10.00
N GLY A 64 -24.61 36.25 11.06
CA GLY A 64 -26.00 36.67 10.98
C GLY A 64 -26.52 37.34 12.24
N ARG A 65 -26.35 38.67 12.30
CA ARG A 65 -26.97 39.66 13.19
C ARG A 65 -26.78 39.49 14.71
#